data_AF-A0A6I3X5U8-F1
#
_entry.id   AF-A0A6I3X5U8-F1
#
_cell.length_a   1.000
_cell.length_b   1.000
_cell.length_c   1.000
_cell.angle_alpha   90.00
_cell.angle_beta   90.00
_cell.angle_gamma   90.00
#
_symmetry.space_group_name_H-M   'P 1'
#
loop_
_entity.id
_entity.type
_entity.pdbx_description
1 polymer ?
#
loop_
_entity_poly.entity_id
_entity_poly.type
_entity_poly.pdbx_seq_one_letter_code
_entity_poly.pdbx_strand_id
1 'polypeptide(L)'
;MRRVHPEFAFQARELAEQVEGILGDPPDRKNYQAMTKALVTEYANGAGIEDLNMMAFALVDVIDIADPKALLADAEDFEFGDTARVFGAVSCPAGEAAKMLEAIEENHPDLGRQAIVTAFLHKHPRMWDDDDMSLDQLAEGDDGDDDEEEGGASDDFTQMFDQEGER
;
A
#
# COMPACT_ATOMS: atom_id res chain seq x y z
N MET A 1 13.27 8.33 -0.50
CA MET A 1 11.92 7.72 -0.56
C MET A 1 11.98 6.43 -1.34
N ARG A 2 11.33 5.36 -0.88
CA ARG A 2 11.25 4.09 -1.63
C ARG A 2 10.08 4.19 -2.61
N ARG A 3 10.29 3.82 -3.87
CA ARG A 3 9.32 4.04 -4.95
C ARG A 3 8.38 2.84 -5.04
N VAL A 4 7.14 2.97 -4.59
CA VAL A 4 6.14 1.92 -4.87
C VAL A 4 5.53 2.13 -6.25
N HIS A 5 5.39 1.04 -7.01
CA HIS A 5 4.77 1.07 -8.33
C HIS A 5 3.31 1.54 -8.22
N PRO A 6 2.82 2.45 -9.09
CA PRO A 6 1.46 2.97 -9.01
C PRO A 6 0.36 1.90 -9.01
N GLU A 7 0.59 0.80 -9.74
CA GLU A 7 -0.34 -0.34 -9.75
C GLU A 7 -0.43 -1.00 -8.36
N PHE A 8 0.68 -1.21 -7.66
CA PHE A 8 0.64 -1.75 -6.30
C PHE A 8 -0.05 -0.80 -5.32
N ALA A 9 0.18 0.51 -5.45
CA ALA A 9 -0.52 1.51 -4.67
C ALA A 9 -2.04 1.49 -4.92
N PHE A 10 -2.45 1.36 -6.17
CA PHE A 10 -3.85 1.22 -6.57
C PHE A 10 -4.48 -0.05 -5.97
N GLN A 11 -3.86 -1.21 -6.19
CA GLN A 11 -4.37 -2.49 -5.70
C GLN A 11 -4.47 -2.54 -4.16
N ALA A 12 -3.53 -1.91 -3.44
CA ALA A 12 -3.57 -1.84 -1.98
C ALA A 12 -4.75 -0.98 -1.47
N ARG A 13 -5.10 0.09 -2.20
CA ARG A 13 -6.26 0.95 -1.90
C ARG A 13 -7.58 0.23 -2.25
N GLU A 14 -7.65 -0.42 -3.41
CA GLU A 14 -8.80 -1.26 -3.80
C GLU A 14 -9.05 -2.39 -2.79
N LEU A 15 -7.98 -3.01 -2.29
CA LEU A 15 -8.09 -4.04 -1.25
C LEU A 15 -8.71 -3.47 0.04
N ALA A 16 -8.38 -2.22 0.41
CA ALA A 16 -9.00 -1.57 1.56
C ALA A 16 -10.51 -1.36 1.34
N GLU A 17 -10.91 -0.86 0.17
CA GLU A 17 -12.33 -0.68 -0.18
C GLU A 17 -13.08 -2.01 -0.19
N GLN A 18 -12.46 -3.07 -0.71
CA GLN A 18 -13.03 -4.40 -0.69
C GLN A 18 -13.25 -4.91 0.75
N VAL A 19 -12.24 -4.80 1.63
CA VAL A 19 -12.34 -5.17 3.05
C VAL A 19 -13.49 -4.41 3.73
N GLU A 20 -13.57 -3.10 3.52
CA GLU A 20 -14.64 -2.25 4.06
C GLU A 20 -16.01 -2.63 3.52
N GLY A 21 -16.14 -2.87 2.21
CA GLY A 21 -17.39 -3.25 1.58
C GLY A 21 -17.94 -4.60 2.09
N ILE A 22 -17.06 -5.53 2.44
CA ILE A 22 -17.43 -6.84 2.98
C ILE A 22 -17.81 -6.76 4.45
N LEU A 23 -17.08 -5.95 5.22
CA LEU A 23 -17.44 -5.66 6.60
C LEU A 23 -18.78 -4.94 6.67
N GLY A 24 -19.03 -3.97 5.79
CA GLY A 24 -20.25 -3.17 5.77
C GLY A 24 -20.39 -2.23 6.98
N ASP A 25 -21.53 -1.52 7.05
CA ASP A 25 -21.88 -0.61 8.14
C ASP A 25 -23.31 -0.89 8.67
N PRO A 26 -23.46 -1.43 9.91
CA PRO A 26 -22.42 -1.73 10.88
C PRO A 26 -21.58 -2.98 10.48
N PRO A 27 -20.34 -3.12 11.00
CA PRO A 27 -19.45 -4.22 10.59
C PRO A 27 -19.96 -5.63 10.92
N ASP A 28 -20.14 -6.48 9.90
CA ASP A 28 -20.41 -7.91 9.99
C ASP A 28 -19.11 -8.73 9.93
N ARG A 29 -18.43 -8.78 11.09
CA ARG A 29 -17.19 -9.57 11.25
C ARG A 29 -17.39 -11.06 11.01
N LYS A 30 -18.59 -11.59 11.21
CA LYS A 30 -18.87 -13.01 11.04
C LYS A 30 -18.92 -13.37 9.56
N ASN A 31 -19.62 -12.56 8.75
CA ASN A 31 -19.65 -12.73 7.31
C ASN A 31 -18.25 -12.57 6.71
N TYR A 32 -17.53 -11.54 7.12
CA TYR A 32 -16.15 -11.30 6.70
C TYR A 32 -15.24 -12.51 6.98
N GLN A 33 -15.25 -13.04 8.21
CA GLN A 33 -14.47 -14.23 8.59
C GLN A 33 -14.89 -15.50 7.83
N ALA A 34 -16.18 -15.64 7.54
CA ALA A 34 -16.66 -16.80 6.77
C ALA A 34 -16.10 -16.77 5.34
N MET A 35 -16.04 -15.59 4.72
CA MET A 35 -15.50 -15.45 3.36
C MET A 35 -13.98 -15.58 3.31
N THR A 36 -13.23 -14.95 4.22
CA THR A 36 -11.77 -15.13 4.27
C THR A 36 -11.41 -16.59 4.49
N LYS A 37 -12.12 -17.28 5.40
CA LYS A 37 -11.94 -18.72 5.60
C LYS A 37 -12.24 -19.53 4.34
N ALA A 38 -13.34 -19.26 3.65
CA ALA A 38 -13.68 -19.97 2.42
C ALA A 38 -12.58 -19.82 1.36
N LEU A 39 -12.09 -18.59 1.14
CA LEU A 39 -11.01 -18.34 0.20
C LEU A 39 -9.71 -19.06 0.58
N VAL A 40 -9.30 -18.99 1.85
CA VAL A 40 -8.13 -19.73 2.35
C VAL A 40 -8.27 -21.23 2.07
N THR A 41 -9.44 -21.82 2.32
CA THR A 41 -9.70 -23.23 2.03
C THR A 41 -9.64 -23.54 0.52
N GLU A 42 -10.22 -22.70 -0.34
CA GLU A 42 -10.19 -22.90 -1.80
C GLU A 42 -8.75 -22.85 -2.35
N TYR A 43 -7.96 -21.83 -1.98
CA TYR A 43 -6.56 -21.75 -2.40
C TYR A 43 -5.72 -22.89 -1.83
N ALA A 44 -5.92 -23.30 -0.58
CA ALA A 44 -5.23 -24.43 0.03
C ALA A 44 -5.51 -25.77 -0.68
N ASN A 45 -6.64 -25.88 -1.38
CA ASN A 45 -6.98 -27.04 -2.21
C ASN A 45 -6.49 -26.92 -3.66
N GLY A 46 -5.81 -25.83 -4.03
CA GLY A 46 -5.40 -25.54 -5.41
C GLY A 46 -6.56 -25.17 -6.33
N ALA A 47 -7.73 -24.82 -5.77
CA ALA A 47 -8.95 -24.45 -6.51
C ALA A 47 -9.26 -22.94 -6.39
N GLY A 48 -8.27 -22.15 -5.97
CA GLY A 48 -8.41 -20.71 -5.83
C GLY A 48 -8.68 -20.00 -7.16
N ILE A 49 -9.21 -18.79 -7.06
CA ILE A 49 -9.50 -17.94 -8.22
C ILE A 49 -8.18 -17.29 -8.67
N GLU A 50 -7.88 -17.30 -9.97
CA GLU A 50 -6.73 -16.58 -10.54
C GLU A 50 -7.02 -15.07 -10.62
N ASP A 51 -7.26 -14.44 -9.47
CA ASP A 51 -7.55 -13.01 -9.33
C ASP A 51 -6.69 -12.40 -8.22
N LEU A 52 -5.99 -11.32 -8.55
CA LEU A 52 -5.06 -10.64 -7.64
C LEU A 52 -5.76 -10.19 -6.36
N ASN A 53 -6.95 -9.60 -6.49
CA ASN A 53 -7.68 -9.02 -5.37
C ASN A 53 -8.21 -10.12 -4.45
N MET A 54 -8.77 -11.20 -5.01
CA MET A 54 -9.20 -12.35 -4.21
C MET A 54 -8.04 -13.02 -3.48
N MET A 55 -6.87 -13.11 -4.12
CA MET A 55 -5.70 -13.73 -3.53
C MET A 55 -5.10 -12.86 -2.41
N ALA A 56 -4.97 -11.55 -2.65
CA ALA A 56 -4.50 -10.61 -1.63
C ALA A 56 -5.46 -10.57 -0.44
N PHE A 57 -6.78 -10.59 -0.70
CA PHE A 57 -7.81 -10.66 0.34
C PHE A 57 -7.77 -11.95 1.16
N ALA A 58 -7.46 -13.11 0.54
CA ALA A 58 -7.27 -14.36 1.27
C ALA A 58 -6.04 -14.32 2.20
N LEU A 59 -4.99 -13.60 1.79
CA LEU A 59 -3.74 -13.46 2.54
C LEU A 59 -3.81 -12.41 3.66
N VAL A 60 -4.61 -11.36 3.49
CA VAL A 60 -4.54 -10.13 4.29
C VAL A 60 -4.61 -10.38 5.80
N ASP A 61 -5.40 -11.32 6.30
CA ASP A 61 -5.50 -11.53 7.75
C ASP A 61 -4.50 -12.55 8.30
N VAL A 62 -3.90 -13.38 7.43
CA VAL A 62 -3.12 -14.56 7.84
C VAL A 62 -1.64 -14.47 7.49
N ILE A 63 -1.25 -13.51 6.65
CA ILE A 63 0.16 -13.34 6.27
C ILE A 63 0.96 -12.62 7.36
N ASP A 64 2.05 -13.24 7.80
CA ASP A 64 3.05 -12.67 8.68
C ASP A 64 4.27 -12.24 7.87
N ILE A 65 4.74 -11.01 8.10
CA ILE A 65 5.82 -10.40 7.33
C ILE A 65 7.12 -10.48 8.12
N ALA A 66 8.09 -11.26 7.62
CA ALA A 66 9.40 -11.42 8.24
C ALA A 66 10.43 -10.42 7.71
N ASP A 67 10.37 -10.08 6.41
CA ASP A 67 11.27 -9.10 5.79
C ASP A 67 10.51 -8.03 4.98
N PRO A 68 10.06 -6.95 5.63
CA PRO A 68 9.42 -5.81 4.95
C PRO A 68 10.32 -5.13 3.91
N LYS A 69 11.66 -5.21 4.05
CA LYS A 69 12.57 -4.55 3.11
C LYS A 69 12.62 -5.31 1.79
N ALA A 70 12.59 -6.64 1.84
CA ALA A 70 12.49 -7.48 0.65
C ALA A 70 11.20 -7.19 -0.12
N LEU A 71 10.07 -7.04 0.58
CA LEU A 71 8.77 -6.73 -0.05
C LEU A 71 8.73 -5.32 -0.65
N LEU A 72 9.30 -4.32 0.03
CA LEU A 72 9.39 -2.96 -0.53
C LEU A 72 10.29 -2.88 -1.76
N ALA A 73 11.35 -3.70 -1.84
CA ALA A 73 12.18 -3.77 -3.04
C ALA A 73 11.42 -4.40 -4.22
N ASP A 74 10.55 -5.39 -3.96
CA ASP A 74 9.69 -6.00 -4.97
C ASP A 74 8.52 -5.09 -5.39
N ALA A 75 8.12 -4.16 -4.53
CA ALA A 75 7.07 -3.20 -4.83
C ALA A 75 7.45 -2.15 -5.89
N GLU A 76 8.71 -2.07 -6.33
CA GLU A 76 9.17 -1.14 -7.36
C GLU A 76 8.73 -1.55 -8.79
N ASP A 77 8.52 -2.86 -9.04
CA ASP A 77 8.17 -3.41 -10.35
C ASP A 77 6.96 -4.35 -10.24
N PHE A 78 5.85 -3.95 -10.84
CA PHE A 78 4.63 -4.75 -10.82
C PHE A 78 4.71 -6.02 -11.68
N GLU A 79 5.47 -6.00 -12.78
CA GLU A 79 5.52 -7.10 -13.73
C GLU A 79 6.64 -8.10 -13.40
N PHE A 80 7.86 -7.63 -13.13
CA PHE A 80 9.09 -8.45 -13.11
C PHE A 80 9.79 -8.53 -11.75
N GLY A 81 9.05 -8.87 -10.69
CA GLY A 81 9.59 -9.07 -9.34
C GLY A 81 10.24 -10.45 -9.09
N ASP A 82 10.79 -10.65 -7.89
CA ASP A 82 11.46 -11.88 -7.46
C ASP A 82 10.53 -12.70 -6.56
N THR A 83 9.87 -13.69 -7.16
CA THR A 83 8.89 -14.55 -6.46
C THR A 83 9.52 -15.24 -5.25
N ALA A 84 10.67 -15.89 -5.43
CA ALA A 84 11.35 -16.63 -4.36
C ALA A 84 11.72 -15.72 -3.17
N ARG A 85 12.17 -14.49 -3.45
CA ARG A 85 12.43 -13.49 -2.41
C ARG A 85 11.17 -13.10 -1.64
N VAL A 86 10.05 -12.88 -2.35
CA VAL A 86 8.78 -12.47 -1.74
C VAL A 86 8.17 -13.59 -0.89
N PHE A 87 8.12 -14.83 -1.40
CA PHE A 87 7.66 -15.98 -0.62
C PHE A 87 8.58 -16.27 0.57
N GLY A 88 9.89 -16.10 0.42
CA GLY A 88 10.85 -16.22 1.53
C GLY A 88 10.76 -15.12 2.59
N ALA A 89 10.12 -13.98 2.27
CA ALA A 89 9.96 -12.84 3.17
C ALA A 89 8.71 -12.92 4.07
N VAL A 90 7.87 -13.94 3.87
CA VAL A 90 6.57 -14.08 4.55
C VAL A 90 6.36 -15.48 5.08
N SER A 91 5.39 -15.62 5.98
CA SER A 91 4.90 -16.91 6.45
C SER A 91 3.41 -16.83 6.75
N CYS A 92 2.76 -17.99 6.87
CA CYS A 92 1.39 -18.08 7.35
C CYS A 92 1.33 -19.04 8.55
N PRO A 93 0.33 -18.90 9.45
CA PRO A 93 0.07 -19.87 10.50
C PRO A 93 -0.05 -21.30 9.96
N ALA A 94 0.43 -22.27 10.75
CA ALA A 94 0.33 -23.68 10.40
C ALA A 94 -1.13 -24.10 10.15
N GLY A 95 -1.35 -24.97 9.17
CA GLY A 95 -2.69 -25.45 8.77
C GLY A 95 -3.04 -25.02 7.36
N GLU A 96 -4.29 -24.62 7.13
CA GLU A 96 -4.78 -24.24 5.79
C GLU A 96 -4.10 -22.97 5.26
N ALA A 97 -3.76 -22.01 6.11
CA ALA A 97 -3.09 -20.78 5.66
C ALA A 97 -1.67 -21.05 5.12
N ALA A 98 -0.89 -21.90 5.79
CA ALA A 98 0.41 -22.37 5.27
C ALA A 98 0.25 -23.15 3.95
N LYS A 99 -0.73 -24.07 3.87
CA LYS A 99 -1.01 -24.82 2.64
C LYS A 99 -1.46 -23.91 1.48
N MET A 100 -2.26 -22.89 1.76
CA MET A 100 -2.63 -21.87 0.79
C MET A 100 -1.39 -21.18 0.24
N LEU A 101 -0.47 -20.73 1.11
CA LEU A 101 0.74 -20.05 0.67
C LEU A 101 1.60 -20.96 -0.22
N GLU A 102 1.80 -22.22 0.19
CA GLU A 102 2.52 -23.23 -0.61
C GLU A 102 1.84 -23.49 -1.96
N ALA A 103 0.51 -23.64 -1.98
CA ALA A 103 -0.25 -23.89 -3.19
C ALA A 103 -0.23 -22.69 -4.15
N ILE A 104 -0.26 -21.47 -3.62
CA ILE A 104 -0.12 -20.24 -4.43
C ILE A 104 1.29 -20.16 -5.03
N GLU A 105 2.34 -20.48 -4.26
CA GLU A 105 3.73 -20.50 -4.74
C GLU A 105 3.93 -21.51 -5.88
N GLU A 106 3.34 -22.69 -5.76
CA GLU A 106 3.46 -23.76 -6.77
C GLU A 106 2.69 -23.44 -8.06
N ASN A 107 1.46 -22.95 -7.94
CA ASN A 107 0.55 -22.84 -9.08
C ASN A 107 0.57 -21.47 -9.77
N HIS A 108 0.74 -20.39 -9.00
CA HIS A 108 0.62 -19.01 -9.50
C HIS A 108 1.68 -18.08 -8.88
N PRO A 109 2.99 -18.38 -9.04
CA PRO A 109 4.05 -17.67 -8.32
C PRO A 109 4.09 -16.16 -8.58
N ASP A 110 3.87 -15.71 -9.82
CA ASP A 110 3.88 -14.27 -10.16
C ASP A 110 2.67 -13.54 -9.58
N LEU A 111 1.48 -14.14 -9.68
CA LEU A 111 0.26 -13.58 -9.10
C LEU A 111 0.33 -13.58 -7.57
N GLY A 112 0.88 -14.65 -6.97
CA GLY A 112 1.12 -14.77 -5.54
C GLY A 112 2.09 -13.71 -5.03
N ARG A 113 3.19 -13.46 -5.77
CA ARG A 113 4.12 -12.37 -5.47
C ARG A 113 3.39 -11.03 -5.43
N GLN A 114 2.61 -10.72 -6.45
CA GLN A 114 1.83 -9.47 -6.50
C GLN A 114 0.84 -9.39 -5.34
N ALA A 115 0.12 -10.48 -5.04
CA ALA A 115 -0.86 -10.53 -3.96
C ALA A 115 -0.24 -10.33 -2.57
N ILE A 116 0.92 -10.93 -2.33
CA ILE A 116 1.69 -10.75 -1.09
C ILE A 116 2.14 -9.30 -0.92
N VAL A 117 2.69 -8.70 -1.98
CA VAL A 117 3.12 -7.29 -1.94
C VAL A 117 1.92 -6.37 -1.71
N THR A 118 0.80 -6.58 -2.42
CA THR A 118 -0.45 -5.82 -2.21
C THR A 118 -0.96 -5.94 -0.77
N ALA A 119 -1.03 -7.16 -0.22
CA ALA A 119 -1.47 -7.38 1.16
C ALA A 119 -0.51 -6.73 2.17
N PHE A 120 0.80 -6.77 1.91
CA PHE A 120 1.80 -6.10 2.74
C PHE A 120 1.62 -4.57 2.74
N LEU A 121 1.45 -3.96 1.58
CA LEU A 121 1.26 -2.53 1.44
C LEU A 121 -0.05 -2.07 2.11
N HIS A 122 -1.14 -2.82 1.92
CA HIS A 122 -2.41 -2.57 2.63
C HIS A 122 -2.22 -2.59 4.15
N LYS A 123 -1.46 -3.54 4.70
CA LYS A 123 -1.17 -3.60 6.14
C LYS A 123 -0.29 -2.45 6.65
N HIS A 124 0.53 -1.87 5.78
CA HIS A 124 1.57 -0.92 6.18
C HIS A 124 1.53 0.37 5.34
N PRO A 125 0.40 1.10 5.30
CA PRO A 125 0.26 2.30 4.48
C PRO A 125 1.38 3.32 4.74
N ARG A 126 1.75 3.54 6.01
CA ARG A 126 2.82 4.47 6.41
C ARG A 126 4.22 4.15 5.85
N MET A 127 4.45 2.95 5.33
CA MET A 127 5.76 2.59 4.77
C MET A 127 5.94 3.02 3.32
N TRP A 128 4.87 3.43 2.64
CA TRP A 128 4.88 3.70 1.20
C TRP A 128 3.95 4.81 0.75
N ASP A 129 2.99 5.22 1.58
CA ASP A 129 2.11 6.34 1.24
C ASP A 129 2.95 7.62 1.22
N ASP A 130 2.89 8.35 0.11
CA ASP A 130 3.60 9.62 -0.10
C ASP A 130 3.07 10.74 0.81
N ASP A 131 1.93 10.53 1.49
CA ASP A 131 1.26 11.48 2.38
C ASP A 131 1.88 11.56 3.81
N ASP A 132 3.14 11.12 3.99
CA ASP A 132 3.90 11.47 5.20
C ASP A 132 4.37 12.94 5.12
N MET A 133 3.40 13.85 5.21
CA MET A 133 3.60 15.29 5.47
C MET A 133 4.05 15.54 6.92
N SER A 134 4.91 14.68 7.48
CA SER A 134 5.49 14.93 8.80
C SER A 134 6.40 16.16 8.73
N LEU A 135 6.34 17.00 9.76
CA LEU A 135 7.18 18.19 9.89
C LEU A 135 8.67 17.86 9.74
N ASP A 136 9.08 16.65 10.14
CA ASP A 136 10.47 16.18 10.01
C ASP A 136 10.91 16.04 8.54
N GLN A 137 10.00 15.66 7.64
CA GLN A 137 10.30 15.53 6.20
C GLN A 137 10.17 16.86 5.45
N LEU A 138 9.25 17.74 5.90
CA LEU A 138 9.17 19.13 5.42
C LEU A 138 10.39 19.96 5.86
N ALA A 139 10.97 19.65 7.02
CA ALA A 139 12.19 20.29 7.52
C ALA A 139 13.47 19.77 6.84
N GLU A 140 13.45 18.58 6.21
CA GLU A 140 14.59 18.01 5.48
C GLU A 140 14.89 18.71 4.14
N GLY A 141 14.08 19.72 3.76
CA GLY A 141 14.30 20.59 2.61
C GLY A 141 14.20 22.09 2.93
N ASP A 142 14.03 22.47 4.20
CA ASP A 142 14.14 23.85 4.68
C ASP A 142 15.56 24.04 5.24
N ASP A 143 16.56 23.90 4.36
CA ASP A 143 17.84 24.54 4.60
C ASP A 143 17.54 26.03 4.59
N GLY A 144 17.32 26.60 5.77
CA GLY A 144 17.13 28.02 5.98
C GLY A 144 18.29 28.77 5.37
N ASP A 145 18.11 29.19 4.12
CA ASP A 145 18.94 30.15 3.44
C ASP A 145 18.51 31.52 3.99
N ASP A 146 18.94 31.78 5.23
CA ASP A 146 19.10 33.13 5.78
C ASP A 146 20.27 33.79 5.02
N ASP A 147 20.06 34.03 3.73
CA ASP A 147 20.82 35.05 3.01
C ASP A 147 20.14 36.39 3.32
N GLU A 148 20.62 37.02 4.39
CA GLU A 148 20.48 38.44 4.64
C GLU A 148 21.05 39.23 3.45
N GLU A 149 20.23 39.49 2.42
CA GLU A 149 20.45 40.63 1.52
C GLU A 149 19.33 41.67 1.70
N GLU A 150 19.73 42.71 2.43
CA GLU A 150 19.10 44.02 2.56
C GLU A 150 18.67 44.56 1.18
N GLY A 151 17.36 44.55 0.89
CA GLY A 151 16.86 44.87 -0.45
C GLY A 151 15.41 45.32 -0.53
N GLY A 152 15.08 46.41 0.19
CA GLY A 152 14.00 47.36 -0.11
C GLY A 152 12.66 46.80 -0.59
N ALA A 153 11.66 46.81 0.31
CA ALA A 153 10.25 46.74 -0.06
C ALA A 153 9.96 47.73 -1.22
N SER A 154 9.70 47.21 -2.42
CA SER A 154 9.23 48.04 -3.52
C SER A 154 7.76 48.38 -3.23
N ASP A 155 7.52 49.66 -2.96
CA ASP A 155 6.25 50.37 -2.79
C ASP A 155 5.27 50.26 -4.00
N ASP A 156 5.34 49.19 -4.80
CA ASP A 156 4.60 49.04 -6.07
C ASP A 156 3.32 48.20 -5.93
N PHE A 157 3.11 47.54 -4.78
CA PHE A 157 1.88 46.78 -4.52
C PHE A 157 0.78 47.60 -3.83
N THR A 158 1.14 48.72 -3.20
CA THR A 158 0.19 49.56 -2.43
C THR A 158 -0.56 50.56 -3.32
N GLN A 159 -0.09 50.84 -4.54
CA GLN A 159 -0.76 51.78 -5.46
C GLN A 159 -1.87 51.16 -6.32
N MET A 160 -2.00 49.83 -6.35
CA MET A 160 -2.99 49.15 -7.19
C MET A 160 -4.42 49.22 -6.63
N PHE A 161 -4.60 49.58 -5.35
CA PHE A 161 -5.90 49.59 -4.66
C PHE A 161 -6.46 50.99 -4.33
N ASP A 162 -5.79 52.08 -4.72
CA ASP A 162 -6.21 53.44 -4.37
C ASP A 162 -6.75 54.28 -5.56
N GLN A 163 -7.11 53.63 -6.69
CA GLN A 163 -7.65 54.29 -7.89
C GLN A 163 -9.08 53.88 -8.30
N GLU A 164 -9.93 53.48 -7.35
CA GLU A 164 -11.39 53.45 -7.61
C GLU A 164 -12.12 54.37 -6.63
N GLY A 165 -12.15 55.66 -6.97
CA GLY A 165 -12.79 56.67 -6.12
C GLY A 165 -13.06 58.03 -6.75
N GLU A 166 -13.18 58.17 -8.09
CA GLU A 166 -13.80 59.37 -8.69
C GLU A 166 -14.58 59.03 -9.97
N ARG A 167 -15.91 58.90 -9.82
CA ARG A 167 -16.92 59.51 -10.69
C ARG A 167 -18.31 59.49 -10.06
#